data_AF-A0A381YVR6-F1
#
_entry.id   AF-A0A381YVR6-F1
#
_cell.length_a   1.000
_cell.length_b   1.000
_cell.length_c   1.000
_cell.angle_alpha   90.00
_cell.angle_beta   90.00
_cell.angle_gamma   90.00
#
_symmetry.space_group_name_H-M   'P 1'
#
loop_
_entity.id
_entity.type
_entity.pdbx_description
1 polymer ?
#
loop_
_entity_poly.entity_id
_entity_poly.type
_entity_poly.pdbx_seq_one_letter_code
_entity_poly.pdbx_strand_id
1 'polypeptide(L)'
;MLSLLGQALLSLAVLTSLHQILRPDRGGDPMVRHVTMATQAAPFVLLVAAFLVGATTLDLVSRYGGDGLPLLYRISAVWGSRSGPLLMWA
;
A
#
# COMPACT_ATOMS: atom_id res chain seq x y z
N MET A 1 -8.89 -12.72 5.48
CA MET A 1 -7.61 -12.55 6.22
C MET A 1 -6.77 -11.41 5.66
N LEU A 2 -6.58 -11.33 4.34
CA LEU A 2 -5.78 -10.25 3.71
C LEU A 2 -6.31 -8.84 3.97
N SER A 3 -7.63 -8.66 3.96
CA SER A 3 -8.28 -7.37 4.32
C SER A 3 -7.95 -6.94 5.76
N LEU A 4 -8.02 -7.86 6.72
CA LEU A 4 -7.69 -7.59 8.14
C LEU A 4 -6.20 -7.24 8.31
N LEU A 5 -5.32 -7.95 7.61
CA LEU A 5 -3.89 -7.63 7.59
C LEU A 5 -3.64 -6.22 7.02
N GLY A 6 -4.28 -5.88 5.90
CA GLY A 6 -4.19 -4.55 5.29
C GLY A 6 -4.68 -3.45 6.24
N GLN A 7 -5.81 -3.66 6.91
CA GLN A 7 -6.34 -2.74 7.92
C GLN A 7 -5.40 -2.59 9.12
N ALA A 8 -4.77 -3.68 9.59
CA ALA A 8 -3.80 -3.65 10.67
C ALA A 8 -2.51 -2.90 10.29
N LEU A 9 -2.02 -3.07 9.05
CA LEU A 9 -0.87 -2.31 8.56
C LEU A 9 -1.20 -0.82 8.40
N LEU A 10 -2.41 -0.50 7.94
CA LEU A 10 -2.88 0.89 7.85
C LEU A 10 -2.99 1.54 9.23
N SER A 11 -3.57 0.86 10.21
CA SER A 11 -3.68 1.40 11.57
C SER A 11 -2.30 1.59 12.19
N LEU A 12 -1.37 0.65 11.99
CA LEU A 12 0.02 0.79 12.43
C LEU A 12 0.73 1.98 11.77
N ALA A 13 0.52 2.20 10.46
CA ALA A 13 1.07 3.35 9.74
C ALA A 13 0.54 4.68 10.29
N VAL A 14 -0.75 4.75 10.61
CA VAL A 14 -1.36 5.93 11.24
C VAL A 14 -0.82 6.15 12.65
N LEU A 15 -0.76 5.11 13.47
CA LEU A 15 -0.27 5.20 14.85
C LEU A 15 1.20 5.62 14.92
N THR A 16 2.05 5.07 14.06
CA THR A 16 3.47 5.45 13.98
C THR A 16 3.65 6.90 13.51
N SER A 17 2.81 7.36 12.57
CA SER A 17 2.81 8.76 12.11
C SER A 17 2.35 9.72 13.21
N LEU A 18 1.29 9.38 13.93
CA LEU A 18 0.84 10.14 15.10
C LEU A 18 1.93 10.20 16.16
N HIS A 19 2.57 9.07 16.47
CA HIS A 19 3.65 9.02 17.44
C HIS A 19 4.82 9.96 17.09
N GLN A 20 5.20 10.00 15.80
CA GLN A 20 6.24 10.91 15.30
C GLN A 20 5.83 12.39 15.39
N ILE A 21 4.56 12.73 15.12
CA ILE A 21 4.05 14.09 15.26
C ILE A 21 4.15 14.57 16.71
N LEU A 22 3.87 13.69 17.69
CA LEU A 22 3.98 14.02 19.12
C LEU A 22 5.43 14.09 19.62
N ARG A 23 6.40 13.49 18.92
CA ARG A 23 7.82 13.43 19.32
C ARG A 23 8.75 13.76 18.13
N PRO A 24 8.69 15.01 17.63
CA PRO A 24 9.50 15.42 16.47
C PRO A 24 11.01 15.39 16.77
N ASP A 25 11.40 15.47 18.04
CA ASP A 25 12.78 15.38 18.54
C ASP A 25 13.48 14.08 18.12
N ARG A 26 12.72 13.00 17.90
CA ARG A 26 13.25 11.69 17.48
C ARG A 26 13.29 11.48 15.97
N GLY A 27 12.82 12.44 15.16
CA GLY A 27 12.79 12.31 13.70
C GLY A 27 14.17 12.22 13.04
N GLY A 28 15.22 12.71 13.72
CA GLY A 28 16.60 12.62 13.26
C GLY A 28 17.26 11.25 13.46
N ASP A 29 16.68 10.38 14.30
CA ASP A 29 17.23 9.04 14.54
C ASP A 29 17.02 8.17 13.29
N PRO A 30 18.11 7.61 12.71
CA PRO A 30 18.01 6.79 11.51
C PRO A 30 17.11 5.58 11.71
N MET A 31 17.11 4.91 12.87
CA MET A 31 16.28 3.75 13.11
C MET A 31 14.79 4.12 13.08
N VAL A 32 14.43 5.20 13.78
CA VAL A 32 13.05 5.73 13.83
C VAL A 32 12.57 6.09 12.42
N ARG A 33 13.43 6.71 11.60
CA ARG A 33 13.12 7.05 10.21
C ARG A 33 12.83 5.81 9.36
N HIS A 34 13.71 4.81 9.39
CA HIS A 34 13.53 3.60 8.57
C HIS A 34 12.30 2.79 9.01
N VAL A 35 12.04 2.69 10.31
CA VAL A 35 10.86 1.98 10.83
C VAL A 35 9.58 2.70 10.41
N THR A 36 9.52 4.02 10.48
CA THR A 36 8.34 4.79 10.05
C THR A 36 8.15 4.70 8.55
N MET A 37 9.21 4.79 7.74
CA MET A 37 9.12 4.56 6.29
C MET A 37 8.62 3.15 5.96
N ALA A 38 9.16 2.12 6.61
CA ALA A 38 8.75 0.73 6.39
C ALA A 38 7.27 0.52 6.74
N THR A 39 6.82 1.05 7.89
CA THR A 39 5.44 0.96 8.33
C THR A 39 4.49 1.67 7.36
N GLN A 40 4.86 2.87 6.89
CA GLN A 40 4.05 3.63 5.94
C GLN A 40 3.96 2.98 4.56
N ALA A 41 5.04 2.32 4.10
CA ALA A 41 5.05 1.62 2.82
C ALA A 41 4.33 0.27 2.85
N ALA A 42 4.27 -0.40 4.00
CA ALA A 42 3.76 -1.77 4.13
C ALA A 42 2.34 -2.00 3.57
N PRO A 43 1.33 -1.12 3.80
CA PRO A 43 0.00 -1.28 3.21
C PRO A 43 0.03 -1.29 1.68
N PHE A 44 0.83 -0.40 1.08
CA PHE A 44 0.98 -0.31 -0.36
C PHE A 44 1.69 -1.54 -0.93
N VAL A 45 2.77 -1.99 -0.29
CA VAL A 45 3.50 -3.20 -0.70
C VAL A 45 2.60 -4.43 -0.63
N LEU A 46 1.80 -4.57 0.43
CA LEU A 46 0.83 -5.66 0.55
C LEU A 46 -0.20 -5.63 -0.59
N LEU A 47 -0.73 -4.45 -0.91
CA LEU A 47 -1.71 -4.28 -1.98
C LEU A 47 -1.10 -4.62 -3.35
N VAL A 48 0.12 -4.16 -3.65
CA VAL A 48 0.87 -4.53 -4.85
C VAL A 48 1.04 -6.04 -4.94
N ALA A 49 1.51 -6.69 -3.87
CA ALA A 49 1.68 -8.15 -3.83
C ALA A 49 0.36 -8.89 -4.06
N ALA A 50 -0.75 -8.39 -3.50
CA ALA A 50 -2.08 -8.94 -3.71
C ALA A 50 -2.51 -8.88 -5.18
N PHE A 51 -2.23 -7.76 -5.87
CA PHE A 51 -2.49 -7.63 -7.32
C PHE A 51 -1.59 -8.55 -8.16
N LEU A 52 -0.31 -8.71 -7.79
CA LEU A 52 0.61 -9.59 -8.52
C LEU A 52 0.16 -11.05 -8.46
N VAL A 53 -0.24 -11.53 -7.29
CA VAL A 53 -0.67 -12.92 -7.07
C VAL A 53 -2.15 -13.14 -7.42
N GLY A 54 -2.91 -12.07 -7.71
CA GLY A 54 -4.34 -12.18 -8.04
C GLY A 54 -5.18 -12.61 -6.84
N ALA A 55 -4.88 -12.08 -5.65
CA ALA A 55 -5.59 -12.42 -4.42
C ALA A 55 -7.02 -11.81 -4.37
N THR A 56 -7.97 -12.42 -5.08
CA THR A 56 -9.36 -11.98 -5.23
C THR A 56 -10.19 -11.96 -3.94
N THR A 57 -9.64 -12.50 -2.85
CA THR A 57 -10.22 -12.30 -1.50
C THR A 57 -10.21 -10.83 -1.04
N LEU A 58 -9.45 -9.97 -1.73
CA LEU A 58 -9.50 -8.53 -1.57
C LEU A 58 -10.36 -7.91 -2.68
N ASP A 59 -11.42 -7.18 -2.30
CA ASP A 59 -12.42 -6.62 -3.23
C ASP A 59 -11.80 -5.70 -4.29
N LEU A 60 -10.75 -4.95 -3.94
CA LEU A 60 -9.98 -4.14 -4.89
C LEU A 60 -9.33 -5.00 -5.98
N VAL A 61 -8.72 -6.12 -5.60
CA VAL A 61 -8.07 -7.03 -6.56
C VAL A 61 -9.11 -7.75 -7.39
N SER A 62 -10.26 -8.16 -6.82
CA SER A 62 -11.32 -8.78 -7.61
C SER A 62 -11.96 -7.82 -8.63
N ARG A 63 -12.02 -6.52 -8.33
CA ARG A 63 -12.59 -5.51 -9.23
C ARG A 63 -11.62 -5.04 -10.32
N TYR A 64 -10.34 -4.95 -10.01
CA TYR A 64 -9.35 -4.30 -10.88
C TYR A 64 -8.21 -5.22 -11.36
N GLY A 65 -8.08 -6.42 -10.78
CA GLY A 65 -6.97 -7.36 -11.00
C GLY A 65 -7.28 -8.45 -12.03
N GLY A 66 -7.84 -8.08 -13.17
CA GLY A 66 -8.27 -9.00 -14.24
C GLY A 66 -7.26 -10.08 -14.62
N ASP A 67 -7.78 -11.23 -15.05
CA ASP A 67 -6.98 -12.37 -15.47
C ASP A 67 -6.14 -12.07 -16.72
N GLY A 68 -4.90 -12.55 -16.74
CA GLY A 68 -4.00 -12.39 -17.89
C GLY A 68 -3.40 -10.98 -18.08
N LEU A 69 -3.64 -10.03 -17.17
CA LEU A 69 -3.03 -8.69 -17.26
C LEU A 69 -1.51 -8.74 -17.10
N PRO A 70 -0.73 -8.00 -17.94
CA PRO A 70 0.71 -7.85 -17.78
C PRO A 70 1.09 -7.34 -16.38
N LEU A 71 2.27 -7.71 -15.88
CA LEU A 71 2.73 -7.37 -14.51
C LEU A 71 2.66 -5.86 -14.21
N LEU A 72 3.13 -5.02 -15.13
CA LEU A 72 3.10 -3.57 -14.98
C LEU A 72 1.65 -3.04 -14.86
N TYR A 73 0.71 -3.67 -15.56
CA TYR A 73 -0.70 -3.29 -15.49
C TYR A 73 -1.30 -3.66 -14.13
N ARG A 74 -0.95 -4.83 -13.58
CA ARG A 74 -1.36 -5.25 -12.22
C ARG A 74 -0.84 -4.30 -11.14
N ILE A 75 0.39 -3.80 -11.28
CA ILE A 75 0.94 -2.78 -10.36
C ILE A 75 0.20 -1.45 -10.53
N SER A 76 -0.10 -1.03 -11.76
CA SER A 76 -0.86 0.20 -12.00
C SER A 76 -2.30 0.14 -11.46
N ALA A 77 -2.89 -1.06 -11.41
CA ALA A 77 -4.24 -1.29 -10.90
C ALA A 77 -4.37 -1.03 -9.39
N VAL A 78 -3.24 -0.99 -8.64
CA VAL A 78 -3.20 -0.53 -7.25
C VAL A 78 -3.73 0.91 -7.13
N TRP A 79 -3.55 1.73 -8.17
CA TRP A 79 -4.03 3.10 -8.28
C TRP A 79 -5.40 3.22 -8.96
N GLY A 80 -6.06 2.08 -9.22
CA GLY A 80 -7.23 1.95 -10.10
C GLY A 80 -8.53 2.60 -9.62
N SER A 81 -8.53 3.31 -8.48
CA SER A 81 -9.74 3.92 -7.89
C SER A 81 -10.22 5.22 -8.60
N ARG A 82 -9.98 5.37 -9.92
CA ARG A 82 -10.82 6.09 -10.91
C ARG A 82 -10.06 6.68 -12.12
N SER A 83 -8.73 6.62 -12.21
CA SER A 83 -7.99 7.19 -13.38
C SER A 83 -6.57 6.63 -13.64
N GLY A 84 -6.18 5.54 -12.96
CA GLY A 84 -4.78 5.13 -12.76
C GLY A 84 -3.83 5.10 -13.97
N PRO A 85 -4.12 4.37 -15.07
CA PRO A 85 -3.14 4.21 -16.17
C PRO A 85 -3.26 5.26 -17.29
N LEU A 86 -4.45 5.83 -17.52
CA LEU A 86 -4.71 6.73 -18.66
C LEU A 86 -4.05 8.12 -18.51
N LEU A 87 -3.62 8.52 -17.30
CA LEU A 87 -2.89 9.77 -17.04
C LEU A 87 -1.36 9.61 -16.96
N MET A 88 -0.82 8.39 -17.06
CA MET A 88 0.65 8.24 -17.05
C MET A 88 1.28 8.57 -18.41
N TRP A 89 0.47 8.76 -19.46
CA TRP A 89 0.90 9.05 -20.84
C TRP A 89 -0.06 9.99 -21.61
N ALA A 90 -0.90 10.77 -20.93
CA ALA A 90 -1.73 11.80 -21.55
C ALA A 90 -1.25 13.19 -21.14
#